data_AF-A0A0B1S1U3-F1
#
_entry.id   AF-A0A0B1S1U3-F1
#
_cell.length_a   1.000
_cell.length_b   1.000
_cell.length_c   1.000
_cell.angle_alpha   90.00
_cell.angle_beta   90.00
_cell.angle_gamma   90.00
#
_symmetry.space_group_name_H-M   'P 1'
#
loop_
_entity.id
_entity.type
_entity.pdbx_description
1 polymer ?
#
loop_
_entity_poly.entity_id
_entity_poly.type
_entity_poly.pdbx_seq_one_letter_code
_entity_poly.pdbx_strand_id
1 'polypeptide(L)'
;MPFLGKLFEKRKRKQTTPTAEEAINNLRDIEALLVKKQEYYEDKIAAEVATAKKHGTKNQKLALAALKRKKHHETELSRIDGVLVKIEAQRAALEGAGLNM
;
A
#
# COMPACT_ATOMS: atom_id res chain seq x y z
N MET A 1 22.08 48.19 3.46
CA MET A 1 21.84 47.59 2.13
C MET A 1 21.47 46.12 2.30
N PRO A 2 20.29 45.67 1.85
CA PRO A 2 19.75 44.36 2.20
C PRO A 2 20.32 43.26 1.29
N PHE A 3 21.14 42.36 1.85
CA PHE A 3 21.71 41.20 1.16
C PHE A 3 21.17 39.86 1.70
N LEU A 4 19.93 39.83 2.22
CA LEU A 4 19.27 38.60 2.70
C LEU A 4 17.99 38.21 1.94
N GLY A 5 17.69 38.85 0.80
CA GLY A 5 16.46 38.55 0.03
C GLY A 5 16.60 37.55 -1.11
N LYS A 6 17.83 37.30 -1.62
CA LYS A 6 18.03 36.61 -2.91
C LYS A 6 18.29 35.12 -2.86
N LEU A 7 18.39 34.52 -1.67
CA LEU A 7 18.70 33.08 -1.53
C LEU A 7 17.44 32.20 -1.35
N PHE A 8 16.29 32.79 -1.04
CA PHE A 8 15.03 32.04 -0.88
C PHE A 8 14.23 31.90 -2.19
N GLU A 9 14.52 32.72 -3.20
CA GLU A 9 13.73 32.76 -4.45
C GLU A 9 14.15 31.69 -5.48
N LYS A 10 15.37 31.13 -5.37
CA LYS A 10 15.86 30.06 -6.27
C LYS A 10 15.44 28.63 -5.89
N ARG A 11 14.72 28.44 -4.78
CA ARG A 11 14.15 27.12 -4.40
C ARG A 11 12.71 26.91 -4.82
N LYS A 12 12.09 27.83 -5.57
CA LYS A 12 11.03 27.45 -6.51
C LYS A 12 11.65 26.81 -7.76
N ARG A 13 12.42 25.73 -7.57
CA ARG A 13 12.52 24.74 -8.65
C ARG A 13 11.09 24.34 -8.92
N LYS A 14 10.64 24.52 -10.17
CA LYS A 14 9.46 23.86 -10.71
C LYS A 14 9.45 22.43 -10.16
N GLN A 15 8.71 22.20 -9.09
CA GLN A 15 8.12 20.90 -8.84
C GLN A 15 7.10 20.88 -9.96
N THR A 16 7.52 20.37 -11.13
CA THR A 16 6.60 20.06 -12.21
C THR A 16 5.58 19.16 -11.54
N THR A 17 4.39 19.71 -11.29
CA THR A 17 3.25 18.92 -10.87
C THR A 17 3.21 17.77 -11.88
N PRO A 18 3.29 16.50 -11.42
CA PRO A 18 3.25 15.38 -12.34
C PRO A 18 2.06 15.62 -13.25
N THR A 19 2.28 15.44 -14.55
CA THR A 19 1.18 15.54 -15.51
C THR A 19 0.08 14.55 -15.08
N ALA A 20 -1.18 14.85 -15.42
CA ALA A 20 -2.29 13.99 -15.02
C ALA A 20 -2.06 12.52 -15.43
N GLU A 21 -1.46 12.31 -16.60
CA GLU A 21 -1.05 10.99 -17.11
C GLU A 21 0.02 10.31 -16.23
N GLU A 22 1.08 11.04 -15.84
CA GLU A 22 2.10 10.53 -14.92
C GLU A 22 1.49 10.17 -13.55
N ALA A 23 0.57 10.98 -13.04
CA ALA A 23 -0.12 10.69 -11.78
C ALA A 23 -0.96 9.40 -11.87
N ILE A 24 -1.71 9.20 -12.98
CA ILE A 24 -2.48 7.99 -13.23
C ILE A 24 -1.57 6.76 -13.33
N ASN A 25 -0.45 6.86 -14.07
CA ASN A 25 0.50 5.76 -14.19
C ASN A 25 1.11 5.38 -12.83
N ASN A 26 1.51 6.37 -12.03
CA ASN A 26 2.02 6.12 -10.67
C ASN A 26 0.97 5.41 -9.78
N LEU A 27 -0.31 5.80 -9.87
CA LEU A 27 -1.38 5.13 -9.12
C LEU A 27 -1.57 3.68 -9.55
N ARG A 28 -1.46 3.38 -10.86
CA ARG A 28 -1.50 1.99 -11.38
C ARG A 28 -0.33 1.16 -10.88
N ASP A 29 0.87 1.74 -10.84
CA ASP A 29 2.05 1.05 -10.30
C ASP A 29 1.88 0.75 -8.81
N ILE A 30 1.34 1.70 -8.04
CA ILE A 30 1.04 1.52 -6.62
C ILE A 30 -0.03 0.45 -6.42
N GLU A 31 -1.10 0.46 -7.21
CA GLU A 31 -2.16 -0.57 -7.19
C GLU A 31 -1.57 -1.97 -7.44
N ALA A 32 -0.74 -2.13 -8.49
CA ALA A 32 -0.08 -3.39 -8.78
C ALA A 32 0.84 -3.87 -7.64
N LEU A 33 1.51 -2.96 -6.95
CA LEU A 33 2.32 -3.28 -5.77
C LEU A 33 1.45 -3.69 -4.58
N LEU A 34 0.31 -3.03 -4.37
CA LEU A 34 -0.64 -3.37 -3.30
C LEU A 34 -1.27 -4.75 -3.53
N VAL A 35 -1.63 -5.10 -4.76
CA VAL A 35 -2.13 -6.44 -5.12
C VAL A 35 -1.08 -7.51 -4.81
N LYS A 36 0.17 -7.34 -5.24
CA LYS A 36 1.27 -8.28 -4.89
C LYS A 36 1.47 -8.41 -3.38
N LYS A 37 1.26 -7.31 -2.63
CA LYS A 37 1.37 -7.32 -1.17
C LYS A 37 0.18 -8.06 -0.53
N GLN A 38 -1.01 -7.95 -1.10
CA GLN A 38 -2.20 -8.72 -0.70
C GLN A 38 -1.91 -10.22 -0.83
N GLU A 39 -1.49 -10.68 -2.01
CA GLU A 39 -1.11 -12.08 -2.30
C GLU A 39 -0.07 -12.60 -1.28
N TYR A 40 0.96 -11.79 -1.00
CA TYR A 40 1.97 -12.14 -0.01
C TYR A 40 1.40 -12.40 1.40
N TYR A 41 0.46 -11.56 1.86
CA TYR A 41 -0.14 -11.76 3.18
C TYR A 41 -1.14 -12.93 3.19
N GLU A 42 -1.86 -13.17 2.09
CA GLU A 42 -2.72 -14.35 1.92
C GLU A 42 -1.90 -15.65 2.03
N ASP A 43 -0.75 -15.72 1.35
CA ASP A 43 0.18 -16.85 1.43
C ASP A 43 0.73 -17.05 2.84
N LYS A 44 1.08 -15.96 3.54
CA LYS A 44 1.54 -16.04 4.94
C LYS A 44 0.44 -16.54 5.86
N ILE A 45 -0.80 -16.07 5.68
CA ILE A 45 -1.96 -16.54 6.45
C ILE A 45 -2.15 -18.05 6.23
N ALA A 46 -2.11 -18.52 4.98
CA ALA A 46 -2.24 -19.93 4.65
C ALA A 46 -1.13 -20.79 5.32
N ALA A 47 0.12 -20.33 5.29
CA ALA A 47 1.25 -21.00 5.92
C ALA A 47 1.12 -21.08 7.45
N GLU A 48 0.66 -20.01 8.10
CA GLU A 48 0.43 -20.00 9.56
C GLU A 48 -0.74 -20.91 9.95
N VAL A 49 -1.81 -20.96 9.14
CA VAL A 49 -2.92 -21.90 9.33
C VAL A 49 -2.43 -23.35 9.22
N ALA A 50 -1.62 -23.66 8.21
CA ALA A 50 -1.04 -25.00 8.05
C ALA A 50 -0.16 -25.39 9.25
N THR A 51 0.66 -24.45 9.73
CA THR A 51 1.51 -24.63 10.90
C THR A 51 0.68 -24.86 12.17
N ALA A 52 -0.36 -24.06 12.39
CA ALA A 52 -1.26 -24.22 13.53
C ALA A 52 -1.96 -25.59 13.51
N LYS A 53 -2.47 -26.02 12.35
CA LYS A 53 -3.09 -27.35 12.17
C LYS A 53 -2.11 -28.48 12.44
N LYS A 54 -0.87 -28.39 11.94
CA LYS A 54 0.17 -29.41 12.12
C LYS A 54 0.59 -29.58 13.58
N HIS A 55 0.62 -28.49 14.36
CA HIS A 55 1.14 -28.49 15.73
C HIS A 55 0.06 -28.43 16.81
N GLY A 56 -1.23 -28.32 16.46
CA GLY A 56 -2.33 -28.13 17.41
C GLY A 56 -2.40 -29.16 18.54
N THR A 57 -2.10 -30.43 18.25
CA THR A 57 -2.14 -31.53 19.24
C THR A 57 -0.79 -31.85 19.86
N LYS A 58 0.31 -31.56 19.17
CA LYS A 58 1.67 -31.94 19.59
C LYS A 58 2.42 -30.82 20.31
N ASN A 59 2.18 -29.58 19.92
CA ASN A 59 2.85 -28.41 20.48
C ASN A 59 1.91 -27.19 20.45
N GLN A 60 1.06 -27.11 21.47
CA GLN A 60 0.06 -26.07 21.62
C GLN A 60 0.68 -24.66 21.66
N LYS A 61 1.87 -24.48 22.25
CA LYS A 61 2.57 -23.19 22.29
C LYS A 61 2.93 -22.71 20.89
N LEU A 62 3.45 -23.60 20.05
CA LEU A 62 3.81 -23.28 18.67
C LEU A 62 2.56 -22.99 17.83
N ALA A 63 1.49 -23.77 18.00
CA ALA A 63 0.22 -23.52 17.33
C ALA A 63 -0.39 -22.17 17.72
N LEU A 64 -0.37 -21.83 19.01
CA LEU A 64 -0.88 -20.53 19.50
C LEU A 64 -0.04 -19.36 18.97
N ALA A 65 1.29 -19.52 18.88
CA ALA A 65 2.15 -18.51 18.27
C ALA A 65 1.84 -18.32 16.77
N ALA A 66 1.59 -19.39 16.03
CA ALA A 66 1.17 -19.33 14.63
C ALA A 66 -0.18 -18.60 14.46
N LEU A 67 -1.16 -18.88 15.32
CA LEU A 67 -2.45 -18.19 15.31
C LEU A 67 -2.33 -16.69 15.62
N LYS A 68 -1.40 -16.29 16.49
CA LYS A 68 -1.12 -14.87 16.76
C LYS A 68 -0.51 -14.18 15.54
N ARG A 69 0.44 -14.82 14.85
CA ARG A 69 1.03 -14.29 13.60
C ARG A 69 -0.01 -14.19 12.49
N LYS A 70 -0.85 -15.23 12.31
CA LYS A 70 -2.00 -15.22 11.41
C LYS A 70 -2.86 -13.97 11.63
N LYS A 71 -3.29 -13.71 12.87
CA LYS A 71 -4.13 -12.56 13.20
C LYS A 71 -3.47 -11.22 12.82
N HIS A 72 -2.16 -11.10 13.03
CA HIS A 72 -1.44 -9.90 12.63
C HIS A 72 -1.41 -9.73 11.10
N HIS A 73 -1.16 -10.81 10.35
CA HIS A 73 -1.23 -10.80 8.89
C HIS A 73 -2.62 -10.45 8.36
N GLU A 74 -3.70 -10.93 8.99
CA GLU A 74 -5.08 -10.56 8.65
C GLU A 74 -5.37 -9.07 8.85
N THR A 75 -4.83 -8.46 9.92
CA THR A 75 -4.93 -7.01 10.11
C THR A 75 -4.17 -6.22 9.05
N GLU A 76 -2.97 -6.66 8.68
CA GLU A 76 -2.21 -6.01 7.59
C GLU A 76 -2.90 -6.15 6.24
N LEU A 77 -3.46 -7.33 5.95
CA LEU A 77 -4.25 -7.60 4.74
C LEU A 77 -5.45 -6.65 4.65
N SER A 78 -6.26 -6.59 5.70
CA SER A 78 -7.43 -5.68 5.76
C SER A 78 -7.04 -4.21 5.59
N ARG A 79 -5.87 -3.80 6.10
CA ARG A 79 -5.35 -2.44 5.89
C ARG A 79 -4.99 -2.20 4.43
N ILE A 80 -4.38 -3.18 3.76
CA ILE A 80 -4.04 -3.11 2.34
C ILE A 80 -5.30 -2.98 1.50
N ASP A 81 -6.33 -3.79 1.77
CA ASP A 81 -7.62 -3.73 1.07
C ASP A 81 -8.24 -2.32 1.18
N GLY A 82 -8.23 -1.74 2.38
CA GLY A 82 -8.73 -0.38 2.61
C GLY A 82 -7.90 0.72 1.95
N VAL A 83 -6.62 0.49 1.66
CA VAL A 83 -5.78 1.42 0.88
C VAL A 83 -6.01 1.22 -0.62
N LEU A 84 -6.14 -0.02 -1.08
CA LEU A 84 -6.40 -0.37 -2.48
C LEU A 84 -7.66 0.35 -2.98
N VAL A 85 -8.77 0.23 -2.25
CA VAL A 85 -10.05 0.88 -2.59
C VAL A 85 -9.90 2.41 -2.72
N LYS A 86 -9.05 3.03 -1.90
CA LYS A 86 -8.81 4.48 -1.97
C LYS A 86 -7.98 4.84 -3.20
N ILE A 87 -6.97 4.05 -3.54
CA ILE A 87 -6.14 4.26 -4.73
C ILE A 87 -6.96 4.06 -6.01
N GLU A 88 -7.78 3.01 -6.06
CA GLU A 88 -8.71 2.76 -7.17
C GLU A 88 -9.70 3.92 -7.36
N ALA A 89 -10.30 4.39 -6.27
CA ALA A 89 -11.21 5.54 -6.30
C ALA A 89 -10.50 6.83 -6.76
N GLN A 90 -9.27 7.08 -6.29
CA GLN A 90 -8.47 8.22 -6.73
C GLN A 90 -8.10 8.13 -8.22
N ARG A 91 -7.72 6.95 -8.70
CA ARG A 91 -7.40 6.72 -10.10
C ARG A 91 -8.63 6.96 -10.98
N ALA A 92 -9.77 6.38 -10.62
CA ALA A 92 -11.03 6.56 -11.34
C ALA A 92 -11.47 8.04 -11.39
N ALA A 93 -11.28 8.79 -10.30
CA ALA A 93 -11.58 10.22 -10.26
C ALA A 93 -10.68 11.02 -11.22
N LEU A 94 -9.39 10.70 -11.33
CA LEU A 94 -8.46 11.37 -12.25
C LEU A 94 -8.71 10.98 -13.71
N GLU A 95 -8.99 9.70 -13.98
CA GLU A 95 -9.36 9.23 -15.32
C GLU A 95 -10.67 9.86 -15.80
N GLY A 96 -11.68 9.95 -14.92
CA GLY A 96 -12.96 10.60 -15.22
C GLY A 96 -12.84 12.12 -15.38
N ALA A 97 -11.95 12.78 -14.64
CA ALA A 97 -11.68 14.22 -14.81
C ALA A 97 -10.97 14.51 -16.15
N GLY A 98 -10.09 13.61 -16.60
CA GLY A 98 -9.41 13.73 -17.89
C GLY A 98 -10.30 13.46 -19.11
N LEU A 99 -11.33 12.62 -18.97
CA LEU A 99 -12.29 12.29 -20.04
C LEU A 99 -13.40 13.35 -20.24
N ASN A 100 -13.66 14.19 -19.22
CA ASN A 100 -14.66 15.25 -19.26
C ASN A 100 -14.06 16.65 -19.54
N MET A 101 -12.80 16.71 -19.98
CA MET A 101 -12.09 17.93 -20.43
C MET A 101 -11.97 17.96 -21.94
#